data_AF-A0A1A9J2M6-F1
#
_entry.id   AF-A0A1A9J2M6-F1
#
_cell.length_a   1.000
_cell.length_b   1.000
_cell.length_c   1.000
_cell.angle_alpha   90.00
_cell.angle_beta   90.00
_cell.angle_gamma   90.00
#
_symmetry.space_group_name_H-M   'P 1'
#
loop_
_entity.id
_entity.type
_entity.pdbx_description
1 polymer ?
#
loop_
_entity_poly.entity_id
_entity_poly.type
_entity_poly.pdbx_seq_one_letter_code
_entity_poly.pdbx_strand_id
1 'polypeptide(L)'
;MTHFISKATTRWLRRAVPAAAVLLAGTAVPAQAAGWARHHDRGDWLYVTVTHGDTRSGGGDTRGTLLLCDPPHGHAHAAEACAELRSARGDIRGIPRKDAFCSMIYAPVTVQARGEWQGRAVDYTETFANGCEMNARTGDVFALDA
;
A
#
# COMPACT_ATOMS: atom_id res chain seq x y z
N MET A 1 84.21 -33.78 24.36
CA MET A 1 84.24 -35.14 24.92
C MET A 1 83.55 -35.04 26.28
N THR A 2 82.37 -35.58 26.58
CA THR A 2 81.70 -36.79 26.11
C THR A 2 80.23 -36.70 26.56
N HIS A 3 79.30 -37.02 25.66
CA HIS A 3 77.89 -37.32 25.95
C HIS A 3 77.77 -38.61 26.79
N PHE A 4 76.61 -38.84 27.44
CA PHE A 4 75.86 -40.13 27.59
C PHE A 4 74.69 -39.90 28.58
N ILE A 5 73.43 -39.69 28.15
CA ILE A 5 72.35 -40.64 27.73
C ILE A 5 71.83 -41.57 28.84
N SER A 6 70.51 -41.50 29.11
CA SER A 6 69.54 -42.58 29.47
C SER A 6 68.58 -42.11 30.57
N LYS A 7 67.29 -42.47 30.66
CA LYS A 7 66.38 -43.32 29.88
C LYS A 7 64.95 -42.92 30.31
N ALA A 8 63.99 -43.24 29.45
CA ALA A 8 62.55 -43.07 29.60
C ALA A 8 61.94 -43.70 30.87
N THR A 9 60.79 -43.18 31.34
CA THR A 9 59.53 -43.94 31.48
C THR A 9 58.36 -43.07 32.01
N THR A 10 57.38 -42.89 31.14
CA THR A 10 55.91 -42.97 31.33
C THR A 10 55.32 -42.83 32.75
N ARG A 11 54.41 -41.84 32.94
CA ARG A 11 53.03 -42.12 33.41
C ARG A 11 52.08 -40.90 33.39
N TRP A 12 51.12 -40.97 32.47
CA TRP A 12 49.67 -40.77 32.63
C TRP A 12 49.08 -39.49 33.29
N LEU A 13 48.37 -38.75 32.41
CA LEU A 13 47.07 -38.04 32.56
C LEU A 13 46.83 -37.13 33.78
N ARG A 14 46.43 -35.86 33.52
CA ARG A 14 45.03 -35.38 33.58
C ARG A 14 44.96 -33.85 33.58
N ARG A 15 44.02 -33.30 32.78
CA ARG A 15 43.34 -31.97 32.90
C ARG A 15 44.20 -30.74 32.53
N ALA A 16 43.72 -29.71 31.84
CA ALA A 16 42.39 -29.35 31.36
C ALA A 16 42.54 -28.47 30.10
N VAL A 17 41.58 -28.54 29.18
CA VAL A 17 41.47 -27.67 28.01
C VAL A 17 40.74 -26.39 28.42
N PRO A 18 41.30 -25.17 28.26
CA PRO A 18 40.49 -23.97 28.21
C PRO A 18 40.04 -23.73 26.78
N ALA A 19 38.76 -23.96 26.52
CA ALA A 19 38.07 -23.50 25.32
C ALA A 19 37.90 -21.98 25.40
N ALA A 20 38.64 -21.23 24.58
CA ALA A 20 38.37 -19.81 24.37
C ALA A 20 37.23 -19.67 23.36
N ALA A 21 36.00 -19.57 23.87
CA ALA A 21 34.83 -19.24 23.07
C ALA A 21 34.85 -17.73 22.75
N VAL A 22 35.24 -17.38 21.51
CA VAL A 22 35.06 -16.03 20.97
C VAL A 22 33.60 -15.89 20.58
N LEU A 23 32.80 -15.25 21.44
CA LEU A 23 31.43 -14.83 21.14
C LEU A 23 31.48 -13.65 20.17
N LEU A 24 31.34 -13.94 18.87
CA LEU A 24 30.97 -12.93 17.87
C LEU A 24 29.54 -12.50 18.14
N ALA A 25 29.37 -11.35 18.79
CA ALA A 25 28.06 -10.70 18.98
C ALA A 25 27.57 -10.19 17.61
N GLY A 26 26.88 -11.06 16.87
CA GLY A 26 26.12 -10.67 15.68
C GLY A 26 24.89 -9.87 16.11
N THR A 27 24.93 -8.55 15.94
CA THR A 27 23.72 -7.72 16.04
C THR A 27 22.82 -8.06 14.86
N ALA A 28 21.81 -8.91 15.09
CA ALA A 28 20.75 -9.17 14.14
C ALA A 28 19.94 -7.88 13.93
N VAL A 29 20.19 -7.18 12.83
CA VAL A 29 19.39 -6.03 12.40
C VAL A 29 18.03 -6.59 11.95
N PRO A 30 16.89 -6.16 12.52
CA PRO A 30 15.59 -6.64 12.10
C PRO A 30 15.29 -6.13 10.69
N ALA A 31 15.26 -7.04 9.70
CA ALA A 31 15.03 -6.74 8.27
C ALA A 31 13.60 -6.27 7.93
N GLN A 32 12.71 -6.16 8.93
CA GLN A 32 11.30 -5.83 8.75
C GLN A 32 11.01 -4.36 8.41
N ALA A 33 12.04 -3.50 8.33
CA ALA A 33 11.88 -2.11 7.92
C ALA A 33 11.97 -1.86 6.39
N ALA A 34 12.43 -2.83 5.61
CA ALA A 34 12.65 -2.64 4.16
C ALA A 34 11.39 -2.90 3.31
N GLY A 35 10.34 -3.52 3.87
CA GLY A 35 9.13 -3.88 3.14
C GLY A 35 8.21 -2.69 2.83
N TRP A 36 8.04 -1.79 3.80
CA TRP A 36 7.18 -0.61 3.64
C TRP A 36 7.81 0.46 2.75
N ALA A 37 9.12 0.67 2.86
CA ALA A 37 9.85 1.62 2.01
C ALA A 37 9.72 1.28 0.51
N ARG A 38 9.82 -0.01 0.13
CA ARG A 38 9.67 -0.41 -1.29
C ARG A 38 8.24 -0.35 -1.82
N HIS A 39 7.24 -0.38 -0.96
CA HIS A 39 5.84 -0.19 -1.36
C HIS A 39 5.52 1.28 -1.61
N HIS A 40 6.11 2.19 -0.84
CA HIS A 40 6.01 3.63 -1.09
C HIS A 40 6.68 4.06 -2.40
N ASP A 41 7.72 3.35 -2.86
CA ASP A 41 8.41 3.66 -4.12
C ASP A 41 7.56 3.42 -5.38
N ARG A 42 6.48 2.64 -5.30
CA ARG A 42 5.62 2.35 -6.46
C ARG A 42 4.54 3.42 -6.71
N GLY A 43 4.41 4.38 -5.79
CA GLY A 43 3.47 5.50 -5.84
C GLY A 43 2.02 5.05 -5.67
N ASP A 44 1.27 5.74 -4.79
CA ASP A 44 -0.18 5.54 -4.69
C ASP A 44 -0.87 6.19 -5.88
N TRP A 45 -1.50 5.38 -6.73
CA TRP A 45 -2.14 5.84 -7.96
C TRP A 45 -3.44 5.10 -8.25
N LEU A 46 -4.43 5.83 -8.73
CA LEU A 46 -5.69 5.28 -9.24
C LEU A 46 -6.05 5.95 -10.56
N TYR A 47 -6.38 5.18 -11.57
CA TYR A 47 -7.13 5.67 -12.72
C TYR A 47 -8.62 5.59 -12.37
N VAL A 48 -9.27 6.74 -12.29
CA VAL A 48 -10.68 6.88 -11.94
C VAL A 48 -11.48 7.27 -13.16
N THR A 49 -12.66 6.69 -13.33
CA THR A 49 -13.60 7.01 -14.40
C THR A 49 -15.00 7.21 -13.86
N VAL A 50 -15.75 8.09 -14.52
CA VAL A 50 -17.18 8.33 -14.31
C VAL A 50 -17.86 8.24 -15.66
N THR A 51 -18.85 7.35 -15.76
CA THR A 51 -19.70 7.19 -16.94
C THR A 51 -21.12 7.63 -16.58
N HIS A 52 -21.61 8.66 -17.27
CA HIS A 52 -23.00 9.13 -17.13
C HIS A 52 -23.93 8.34 -18.04
N GLY A 53 -25.13 8.02 -17.55
CA GLY A 53 -26.15 7.29 -18.30
C GLY A 53 -26.10 5.78 -18.07
N ASP A 54 -27.07 5.06 -18.64
CA ASP A 54 -27.12 3.59 -18.53
C ASP A 54 -26.14 2.95 -19.50
N THR A 55 -25.07 2.36 -18.96
CA THR A 55 -24.03 1.66 -19.73
C THR A 55 -24.59 0.50 -20.54
N ARG A 56 -25.76 -0.06 -20.16
CA ARG A 56 -26.46 -1.12 -20.91
C ARG A 56 -27.08 -0.62 -22.22
N SER A 57 -27.36 0.67 -22.32
CA SER A 57 -27.96 1.28 -23.51
C SER A 57 -26.92 1.75 -24.54
N GLY A 58 -25.62 1.54 -24.27
CA GLY A 58 -24.54 1.83 -25.22
C GLY A 58 -24.25 3.30 -25.48
N GLY A 59 -24.77 4.22 -24.66
CA GLY A 59 -24.76 5.67 -24.92
C GLY A 59 -24.26 6.56 -23.78
N GLY A 60 -23.29 6.10 -22.99
CA GLY A 60 -22.77 6.86 -21.85
C GLY A 60 -21.57 7.75 -22.17
N ASP A 61 -21.54 8.97 -21.65
CA ASP A 61 -20.34 9.85 -21.67
C ASP A 61 -19.40 9.39 -20.55
N THR A 62 -18.18 9.01 -20.91
CA THR A 62 -17.18 8.51 -19.94
C THR A 62 -16.02 9.48 -19.86
N ARG A 63 -15.77 9.97 -18.64
CA ARG A 63 -14.59 10.78 -18.30
C ARG A 63 -13.69 9.97 -17.39
N GLY A 64 -12.40 10.25 -17.45
CA GLY A 64 -11.43 9.62 -16.57
C GLY A 64 -10.21 10.48 -16.38
N THR A 65 -9.56 10.32 -15.23
CA THR A 65 -8.29 10.95 -14.93
C THR A 65 -7.41 10.06 -14.08
N LEU A 66 -6.11 10.33 -14.11
CA LEU A 66 -5.15 9.72 -13.22
C LEU A 66 -5.10 10.54 -11.92
N LEU A 67 -5.32 9.86 -10.79
CA LEU A 67 -5.07 10.37 -9.45
C LEU A 67 -3.76 9.79 -8.95
N LEU A 68 -2.80 10.65 -8.66
CA LEU A 68 -1.54 10.30 -8.01
C LEU A 68 -1.51 10.96 -6.64
N CYS A 69 -1.05 10.28 -5.60
CA CYS A 69 -1.18 10.75 -4.22
C CYS A 69 0.12 11.16 -3.51
N ASP A 70 1.29 10.87 -4.09
CA ASP A 70 2.59 11.20 -3.52
C ASP A 70 3.53 11.84 -4.56
N PRO A 71 3.44 13.17 -4.79
CA PRO A 71 2.48 14.13 -4.24
C PRO A 71 1.11 14.09 -4.95
N PRO A 72 0.04 14.72 -4.43
CA PRO A 72 -1.26 14.81 -5.08
C PRO A 72 -1.25 15.54 -6.45
N HIS A 73 -1.66 14.89 -7.55
CA HIS A 73 -1.80 15.50 -8.88
C HIS A 73 -2.69 14.71 -9.87
N GLY A 74 -2.93 15.31 -11.06
CA GLY A 74 -3.66 14.71 -12.20
C GLY A 74 -5.19 14.81 -12.10
N HIS A 75 -5.73 14.66 -10.90
CA HIS A 75 -7.15 14.85 -10.58
C HIS A 75 -7.44 16.30 -10.15
N ALA A 76 -8.59 16.86 -10.53
CA ALA A 76 -8.97 18.24 -10.18
C ALA A 76 -8.98 18.49 -8.66
N HIS A 77 -9.47 17.50 -7.90
CA HIS A 77 -9.49 17.47 -6.43
C HIS A 77 -8.48 16.46 -5.85
N ALA A 78 -7.26 16.41 -6.40
CA ALA A 78 -6.30 15.37 -6.02
C ALA A 78 -5.99 15.38 -4.51
N ALA A 79 -5.84 16.55 -3.89
CA ALA A 79 -5.48 16.65 -2.48
C ALA A 79 -6.56 16.06 -1.56
N GLU A 80 -7.82 16.39 -1.83
CA GLU A 80 -9.00 15.94 -1.10
C GLU A 80 -9.22 14.44 -1.31
N ALA A 81 -9.23 13.98 -2.57
CA ALA A 81 -9.39 12.57 -2.91
C ALA A 81 -8.33 11.68 -2.24
N CYS A 82 -7.06 12.12 -2.26
CA CYS A 82 -5.98 11.39 -1.59
C CYS A 82 -6.12 11.40 -0.06
N ALA A 83 -6.70 12.45 0.53
CA ALA A 83 -6.97 12.49 1.97
C ALA A 83 -8.06 11.50 2.38
N GLU A 84 -9.14 11.42 1.61
CA GLU A 84 -10.22 10.48 1.82
C GLU A 84 -9.74 9.03 1.65
N LEU A 85 -8.98 8.74 0.59
CA LEU A 85 -8.37 7.43 0.39
C LEU A 85 -7.39 7.07 1.52
N ARG A 86 -6.58 8.01 2.01
CA ARG A 86 -5.73 7.77 3.20
C ARG A 86 -6.57 7.41 4.43
N SER A 87 -7.66 8.15 4.68
CA SER A 87 -8.55 7.87 5.81
C SER A 87 -9.17 6.47 5.74
N ALA A 88 -9.47 6.01 4.52
CA ALA A 88 -10.07 4.72 4.24
C ALA A 88 -9.05 3.63 3.86
N ARG A 89 -7.75 3.90 3.95
CA ARG A 89 -6.65 2.98 3.57
C ARG A 89 -6.81 2.40 2.16
N GLY A 90 -7.22 3.24 1.22
CA GLY A 90 -7.46 2.89 -0.19
C GLY A 90 -8.73 2.10 -0.45
N ASP A 91 -9.56 1.82 0.57
CA ASP A 91 -10.87 1.19 0.39
C ASP A 91 -11.95 2.25 0.17
N ILE A 92 -12.33 2.47 -1.08
CA ILE A 92 -13.36 3.44 -1.47
C ILE A 92 -14.70 3.17 -0.76
N ARG A 93 -15.04 1.91 -0.45
CA ARG A 93 -16.27 1.58 0.28
C ARG A 93 -16.21 1.97 1.75
N GLY A 94 -15.00 2.16 2.28
CA GLY A 94 -14.74 2.59 3.65
C GLY A 94 -14.76 4.11 3.83
N ILE A 95 -14.94 4.90 2.76
CA ILE A 95 -15.04 6.36 2.85
C ILE A 95 -16.33 6.71 3.62
N PRO A 96 -16.25 7.50 4.70
CA PRO A 96 -17.43 7.94 5.43
C PRO A 96 -18.38 8.73 4.52
N ARG A 97 -19.67 8.41 4.58
CA ARG A 97 -20.68 9.15 3.82
C ARG A 97 -20.75 10.60 4.29
N LYS A 98 -20.65 11.55 3.37
CA LYS A 98 -20.92 12.98 3.61
C LYS A 98 -22.42 13.20 3.83
N ASP A 99 -22.77 14.09 4.76
CA ASP A 99 -24.15 14.53 4.94
C ASP A 99 -24.57 15.38 3.73
N ALA A 100 -25.46 14.83 2.91
CA ALA A 100 -25.96 15.47 1.69
C ALA A 100 -27.45 15.18 1.50
N PHE A 101 -28.19 16.20 1.06
CA PHE A 101 -29.58 16.09 0.63
C PHE A 101 -29.63 15.91 -0.89
N CYS A 102 -29.72 14.67 -1.34
CA CYS A 102 -29.78 14.34 -2.76
C CYS A 102 -31.22 14.36 -3.27
N SER A 103 -31.41 14.92 -4.48
CA SER A 103 -32.70 14.83 -5.17
C SER A 103 -33.03 13.38 -5.53
N MET A 104 -34.31 13.06 -5.66
CA MET A 104 -34.78 11.74 -6.10
C MET A 104 -34.73 11.54 -7.63
N ILE A 105 -34.01 12.40 -8.35
CA ILE A 105 -33.84 12.26 -9.81
C ILE A 105 -32.98 11.03 -10.07
N TYR A 106 -33.45 10.19 -10.98
CA TYR A 106 -32.69 9.06 -11.49
C TYR A 106 -31.91 9.48 -12.75
N ALA A 107 -30.61 9.66 -12.59
CA ALA A 107 -29.66 10.02 -13.64
C ALA A 107 -28.36 9.24 -13.37
N PRO A 108 -28.35 7.93 -13.67
CA PRO A 108 -27.36 7.03 -13.12
C PRO A 108 -25.94 7.38 -13.55
N VAL A 109 -25.00 7.19 -12.64
CA VAL A 109 -23.57 7.34 -12.88
C VAL A 109 -22.86 6.07 -12.46
N THR A 110 -22.06 5.50 -13.34
CA THR A 110 -21.23 4.34 -13.05
C THR A 110 -19.79 4.79 -12.93
N VAL A 111 -19.17 4.50 -11.79
CA VAL A 111 -17.79 4.85 -11.53
C VAL A 111 -16.90 3.63 -11.52
N GLN A 112 -15.63 3.83 -11.85
CA GLN A 112 -14.60 2.80 -11.80
C GLN A 112 -13.30 3.38 -11.27
N ALA A 113 -12.65 2.69 -10.33
CA ALA A 113 -11.29 3.00 -9.91
C ALA A 113 -10.42 1.76 -10.01
N ARG A 114 -9.29 1.90 -10.70
CA ARG A 114 -8.28 0.84 -10.82
C ARG A 114 -6.90 1.39 -10.57
N GLY A 115 -6.08 0.66 -9.82
CA GLY A 115 -4.69 1.03 -9.61
C GLY A 115 -4.09 0.34 -8.40
N GLU A 116 -3.19 1.03 -7.73
CA GLU A 116 -2.45 0.51 -6.58
C GLU A 116 -2.47 1.53 -5.44
N TRP A 117 -2.79 1.05 -4.24
CA TRP A 117 -2.71 1.82 -3.01
C TRP A 117 -1.87 1.08 -1.98
N GLN A 118 -0.70 1.61 -1.64
CA GLN A 118 0.25 1.05 -0.68
C GLN A 118 0.57 -0.43 -0.95
N GLY A 119 0.79 -0.78 -2.22
CA GLY A 119 1.05 -2.17 -2.60
C GLY A 119 -0.15 -3.04 -2.90
N ARG A 120 -1.36 -2.56 -2.63
CA ARG A 120 -2.60 -3.32 -2.80
C ARG A 120 -3.29 -2.89 -4.08
N ALA A 121 -3.65 -3.86 -4.91
CA ALA A 121 -4.51 -3.61 -6.06
C ALA A 121 -5.86 -3.06 -5.59
N VAL A 122 -6.30 -1.99 -6.23
CA VAL A 122 -7.64 -1.42 -6.10
C VAL A 122 -8.41 -1.75 -7.36
N ASP A 123 -9.57 -2.37 -7.22
CA ASP A 123 -10.55 -2.55 -8.27
C ASP A 123 -11.94 -2.29 -7.68
N TYR A 124 -12.53 -1.19 -8.11
CA TYR A 124 -13.82 -0.71 -7.62
C TYR A 124 -14.68 -0.34 -8.81
N THR A 125 -15.92 -0.83 -8.81
CA THR A 125 -16.96 -0.45 -9.75
C THR A 125 -18.27 -0.32 -8.98
N GLU A 126 -18.99 0.77 -9.19
CA GLU A 126 -20.30 0.96 -8.59
C GLU A 126 -21.17 1.89 -9.44
N THR A 127 -22.48 1.63 -9.48
CA THR A 127 -23.47 2.51 -10.11
C THR A 127 -24.32 3.18 -9.04
N PHE A 128 -24.36 4.51 -9.07
CA PHE A 128 -25.19 5.34 -8.19
C PHE A 128 -26.42 5.85 -8.93
N ALA A 129 -27.49 6.13 -8.19
CA ALA A 129 -28.75 6.65 -8.74
C ALA A 129 -28.58 8.03 -9.40
N ASN A 130 -27.65 8.83 -8.88
CA ASN A 130 -27.23 10.12 -9.44
C ASN A 130 -25.86 10.55 -8.90
N GLY A 131 -25.31 11.62 -9.47
CA GLY A 131 -24.02 12.18 -9.06
C GLY A 131 -23.96 12.70 -7.62
N CYS A 132 -25.09 13.12 -7.04
CA CYS A 132 -25.13 13.53 -5.64
C CYS A 132 -24.87 12.35 -4.71
N GLU A 133 -25.56 11.22 -4.91
CA GLU A 133 -25.34 10.02 -4.09
C GLU A 133 -23.94 9.44 -4.28
N MET A 134 -23.38 9.55 -5.49
CA MET A 134 -21.98 9.21 -5.77
C MET A 134 -21.03 10.05 -4.90
N ASN A 135 -21.11 11.38 -4.98
CA ASN A 135 -20.25 12.28 -4.21
C ASN A 135 -20.47 12.15 -2.70
N ALA A 136 -21.71 11.93 -2.27
CA ALA A 136 -22.02 11.71 -0.86
C ALA A 136 -21.33 10.45 -0.31
N ARG A 137 -21.22 9.38 -1.11
CA ARG A 137 -20.66 8.09 -0.66
C ARG A 137 -19.17 7.92 -0.93
N THR A 138 -18.63 8.61 -1.92
CA THR A 138 -17.24 8.42 -2.38
C THR A 138 -16.36 9.66 -2.19
N GLY A 139 -16.98 10.76 -1.71
CA GLY A 139 -16.29 12.02 -1.54
C GLY A 139 -15.83 12.61 -2.86
N ASP A 140 -14.58 13.05 -2.89
CA ASP A 140 -13.95 13.76 -4.01
C ASP A 140 -13.19 12.80 -4.95
N VAL A 141 -13.14 11.49 -4.64
CA VAL A 141 -12.46 10.47 -5.46
C VAL A 141 -12.98 10.39 -6.90
N PHE A 142 -14.28 10.65 -7.11
CA PHE A 142 -14.92 10.64 -8.44
C PHE A 142 -15.47 12.01 -8.85
N ALA A 143 -15.05 13.09 -8.18
CA ALA A 143 -15.42 14.45 -8.56
C ALA A 143 -14.60 14.90 -9.78
N LEU A 144 -15.00 14.45 -10.98
CA LEU A 144 -14.30 14.73 -12.25
C LEU A 144 -14.80 15.97 -12.99
N ASP A 145 -15.95 16.51 -12.58
CA ASP A 145 -16.56 17.67 -13.21
C ASP A 145 -16.02 18.95 -12.56
N ALA A 146 -15.34 19.78 -13.35
CA ALA A 146 -14.89 21.13 -13.00
C ALA A 146 -15.76 22.19 -13.69
#